data_AF-A0A7X6SQ48-F1
#
_entry.id   AF-A0A7X6SQ48-F1
#
_cell.length_a   1.000
_cell.length_b   1.000
_cell.length_c   1.000
_cell.angle_alpha   90.00
_cell.angle_beta   90.00
_cell.angle_gamma   90.00
#
_symmetry.space_group_name_H-M   'P 1'
#
loop_
_entity.id
_entity.type
_entity.pdbx_description
1 polymer ?
#
loop_
_entity_poly.entity_id
_entity_poly.type
_entity_poly.pdbx_seq_one_letter_code
_entity_poly.pdbx_strand_id
1 'polypeptide(L)'
;MEIKDKLIVIVLLGATTLSSCKRDPYRVNVSSVKADIEIKRLENDLFSINPEEIPERLPGLKSEYGDVLRLFSLAVNTGDIDDPSFGDYLAGFCTDKQNNDVYRLATDKYPDLSGVEKDLEMAFRHYLYYFPEKQVPEVFTCITGFNASILTMSGEPLLGISLDKYLGADCEYYPGLGIYNYMAARMIPEYIVPDCMYG
;
A
#
# COMPACT_ATOMS: atom_id res chain seq x y z
N MET A 1 45.85 9.41 48.46
CA MET A 1 45.25 8.13 48.07
C MET A 1 43.93 8.43 47.34
N GLU A 2 43.98 9.25 46.29
CA GLU A 2 42.76 9.88 45.72
C GLU A 2 42.72 9.88 44.19
N ILE A 3 43.87 9.78 43.50
CA ILE A 3 43.93 9.85 42.03
C ILE A 3 43.80 8.45 41.42
N LYS A 4 44.43 7.44 42.05
CA LYS A 4 44.43 6.04 41.56
C LYS A 4 43.04 5.41 41.64
N ASP A 5 42.31 5.69 42.73
CA ASP A 5 40.95 5.19 42.94
C ASP A 5 39.94 5.87 42.01
N LYS A 6 40.10 7.18 41.75
CA LYS A 6 39.30 7.89 40.72
C LYS A 6 39.57 7.35 39.31
N LEU A 7 40.82 7.01 38.99
CA LEU A 7 41.17 6.42 37.69
C LEU A 7 40.54 5.03 37.51
N ILE A 8 40.54 4.21 38.57
CA ILE A 8 39.90 2.88 38.58
C ILE A 8 38.39 3.01 38.39
N VAL A 9 37.73 3.96 39.06
CA VAL A 9 36.29 4.21 38.91
C VAL A 9 35.95 4.70 37.50
N ILE A 10 36.74 5.56 36.89
CA ILE A 10 36.53 6.04 35.51
C ILE A 10 36.71 4.91 34.50
N VAL A 11 37.69 4.03 34.70
CA VAL A 11 37.90 2.85 33.83
C VAL A 11 36.74 1.84 33.98
N LEU A 12 36.24 1.64 35.20
CA LEU A 12 35.06 0.81 35.47
C LEU A 12 33.76 1.41 34.86
N LEU A 13 33.59 2.73 34.92
CA LEU A 13 32.45 3.44 34.33
C LEU A 13 32.54 3.49 32.79
N GLY A 14 33.75 3.54 32.23
CA GLY A 14 33.98 3.42 30.79
C GLY A 14 33.68 2.00 30.27
N ALA A 15 34.07 0.98 31.03
CA ALA A 15 33.85 -0.43 30.67
C ALA A 15 32.36 -0.81 30.56
N THR A 16 31.47 -0.19 31.34
CA THR A 16 30.01 -0.45 31.26
C THR A 16 29.35 0.15 30.01
N THR A 17 29.98 1.12 29.34
CA THR A 17 29.45 1.70 28.09
C THR A 17 29.73 0.85 26.84
N LEU A 18 30.71 -0.07 26.92
CA LEU A 18 31.12 -0.93 25.80
C LEU A 18 30.33 -2.25 25.71
N SER A 19 29.44 -2.54 26.67
CA SER A 19 28.63 -3.77 26.70
C SER A 19 27.22 -3.61 26.10
N SER A 20 26.94 -2.55 25.34
CA SER A 20 25.66 -2.38 24.66
C SER A 20 25.67 -2.96 23.24
N CYS A 21 26.20 -4.17 23.06
CA CYS A 21 25.86 -5.01 21.91
C CYS A 21 24.43 -5.55 22.12
N LYS A 22 23.42 -4.72 21.84
CA LYS A 22 22.05 -5.21 21.74
C LYS A 22 21.96 -6.03 20.46
N ARG A 23 21.96 -7.37 20.59
CA ARG A 23 21.52 -8.24 19.50
C ARG A 23 20.07 -7.84 19.19
N ASP A 24 19.85 -7.30 18.00
CA ASP A 24 18.53 -7.05 17.48
C ASP A 24 18.03 -8.38 16.87
N PRO A 25 17.10 -9.09 17.54
CA PRO A 25 16.59 -10.37 17.02
C PRO A 25 15.78 -10.21 15.73
N TYR A 26 15.41 -8.98 15.36
CA TYR A 26 14.64 -8.67 14.16
C TYR A 26 15.53 -8.38 12.94
N ARG A 27 16.85 -8.19 13.12
CA ARG A 27 17.81 -8.09 12.01
C ARG A 27 18.18 -9.48 11.49
N VAL A 28 17.32 -10.02 10.63
CA VAL A 28 17.54 -11.27 9.90
C VAL A 28 18.19 -11.01 8.54
N ASN A 29 18.96 -11.97 8.04
CA ASN A 29 19.52 -11.89 6.70
C ASN A 29 18.52 -12.44 5.68
N VAL A 30 17.95 -11.56 4.86
CA VAL A 30 16.98 -11.90 3.82
C VAL A 30 17.56 -11.82 2.41
N SER A 31 18.88 -11.67 2.25
CA SER A 31 19.51 -11.47 0.93
C SER A 31 19.30 -12.63 -0.05
N SER A 32 19.03 -13.83 0.47
CA SER A 32 18.74 -15.03 -0.33
C SER A 32 17.24 -15.24 -0.59
N VAL A 33 16.37 -14.53 0.10
CA VAL A 33 14.91 -14.62 -0.08
C VAL A 33 14.53 -13.74 -1.27
N LYS A 34 13.70 -14.26 -2.17
CA LYS A 34 13.16 -13.50 -3.30
C LYS A 34 11.69 -13.22 -3.07
N ALA A 35 11.27 -12.00 -3.31
CA ALA A 35 9.89 -11.56 -3.32
C ALA A 35 9.75 -10.57 -4.47
N ASP A 36 9.46 -11.07 -5.67
CA ASP A 36 9.33 -10.22 -6.84
C ASP A 36 7.99 -9.47 -6.72
N ILE A 37 8.06 -8.15 -6.48
CA ILE A 37 6.90 -7.26 -6.37
C ILE A 37 6.89 -6.37 -7.60
N GLU A 38 5.78 -6.39 -8.32
CA GLU A 38 5.46 -5.47 -9.41
C GLU A 38 4.05 -4.94 -9.12
N ILE A 39 3.88 -3.61 -9.16
CA ILE A 39 2.59 -3.00 -8.89
C ILE A 39 1.86 -2.70 -10.19
N LYS A 40 0.71 -3.36 -10.41
CA LYS A 40 -0.20 -3.03 -11.51
C LYS A 40 -1.03 -1.80 -11.18
N ARG A 41 -1.04 -0.81 -12.07
CA ARG A 41 -1.72 0.48 -11.84
C ARG A 41 -3.13 0.48 -12.43
N LEU A 42 -4.05 -0.24 -11.78
CA LEU A 42 -5.46 -0.32 -12.21
C LEU A 42 -6.08 1.08 -12.32
N GLU A 43 -5.70 2.02 -11.45
CA GLU A 43 -6.21 3.40 -11.55
C GLU A 43 -5.83 4.07 -12.88
N ASN A 44 -4.61 3.86 -13.38
CA ASN A 44 -4.18 4.43 -14.65
C ASN A 44 -4.91 3.75 -15.81
N ASP A 45 -4.95 2.42 -15.78
CA ASP A 45 -5.57 1.63 -16.85
C ASP A 45 -7.08 1.84 -16.94
N LEU A 46 -7.72 2.27 -15.84
CA LEU A 46 -9.14 2.54 -15.79
C LEU A 46 -9.48 4.01 -16.09
N PHE A 47 -8.87 4.96 -15.38
CA PHE A 47 -9.21 6.39 -15.50
C PHE A 47 -8.62 7.08 -16.74
N SER A 48 -7.69 6.43 -17.45
CA SER A 48 -7.20 6.93 -18.74
C SER A 48 -8.10 6.55 -19.92
N ILE A 49 -9.03 5.60 -19.74
CA ILE A 49 -9.96 5.18 -20.78
C ILE A 49 -11.00 6.29 -20.99
N ASN A 50 -11.34 6.58 -22.25
CA ASN A 50 -12.51 7.39 -22.56
C ASN A 50 -13.76 6.71 -21.97
N PRO A 51 -14.52 7.33 -21.05
CA PRO A 51 -15.59 6.63 -20.34
C PRO A 51 -16.66 5.98 -21.23
N GLU A 52 -16.89 6.50 -22.43
CA GLU A 52 -17.81 5.93 -23.42
C GLU A 52 -17.31 4.58 -23.98
N GLU A 53 -16.00 4.31 -23.93
CA GLU A 53 -15.38 3.06 -24.38
C GLU A 53 -15.31 2.00 -23.27
N ILE A 54 -15.59 2.33 -22.01
CA ILE A 54 -15.47 1.38 -20.88
C ILE A 54 -16.28 0.09 -21.14
N PRO A 55 -17.55 0.14 -21.58
CA PRO A 55 -18.31 -1.08 -21.87
C PRO A 55 -17.66 -1.96 -22.96
N GLU A 56 -17.03 -1.36 -23.97
CA GLU A 56 -16.34 -2.07 -25.05
C GLU A 56 -15.01 -2.68 -24.57
N ARG A 57 -14.28 -1.98 -23.70
CA ARG A 57 -13.00 -2.44 -23.13
C ARG A 57 -13.14 -3.44 -22.00
N LEU A 58 -14.34 -3.56 -21.43
CA LEU A 58 -14.64 -4.40 -20.29
C LEU A 58 -14.19 -5.86 -20.42
N PRO A 59 -14.36 -6.56 -21.55
CA PRO A 59 -13.84 -7.92 -21.71
C PRO A 59 -12.32 -8.01 -21.57
N GLY A 60 -11.58 -6.98 -22.04
CA GLY A 60 -10.13 -6.87 -21.88
C GLY A 60 -9.75 -6.65 -20.43
N LEU A 61 -10.41 -5.70 -19.75
CA LEU A 61 -10.20 -5.44 -18.31
C LEU A 61 -10.47 -6.69 -17.46
N LYS A 62 -11.55 -7.43 -17.75
CA LYS A 62 -11.84 -8.70 -17.08
C LYS A 62 -10.74 -9.75 -17.31
N SER A 63 -10.22 -9.85 -18.52
CA SER A 63 -9.16 -10.81 -18.83
C SER A 63 -7.83 -10.46 -18.18
N GLU A 64 -7.53 -9.17 -18.04
CA GLU A 64 -6.26 -8.68 -17.49
C GLU A 64 -6.25 -8.66 -15.96
N TYR A 65 -7.35 -8.21 -15.36
CA TYR A 65 -7.45 -7.98 -13.93
C TYR A 65 -8.27 -9.03 -13.17
N GLY A 66 -9.16 -9.79 -13.81
CA GLY A 66 -9.87 -10.91 -13.19
C GLY A 66 -10.39 -10.64 -11.77
N ASP A 67 -9.81 -11.33 -10.79
CA ASP A 67 -10.17 -11.21 -9.38
C ASP A 67 -9.79 -9.86 -8.75
N VAL A 68 -8.76 -9.19 -9.25
CA VAL A 68 -8.44 -7.79 -8.89
C VAL A 68 -9.61 -6.88 -9.24
N LEU A 69 -10.18 -7.02 -10.44
CA LEU A 69 -11.32 -6.22 -10.86
C LEU A 69 -12.57 -6.51 -10.01
N ARG A 70 -12.77 -7.78 -9.62
CA ARG A 70 -13.87 -8.15 -8.72
C ARG A 70 -13.70 -7.54 -7.33
N LEU A 71 -12.49 -7.61 -6.77
CA LEU A 71 -12.17 -7.03 -5.46
C LEU A 71 -12.33 -5.51 -5.48
N PHE A 72 -11.83 -4.85 -6.54
CA PHE A 72 -12.02 -3.43 -6.77
C PHE A 72 -13.51 -3.07 -6.86
N SER A 73 -14.29 -3.80 -7.67
CA SER A 73 -15.73 -3.55 -7.86
C SER A 73 -16.51 -3.59 -6.54
N LEU A 74 -16.14 -4.52 -5.65
CA LEU A 74 -16.72 -4.59 -4.31
C LEU A 74 -16.37 -3.34 -3.48
N ALA A 75 -15.13 -2.85 -3.55
CA ALA A 75 -14.67 -1.67 -2.82
C ALA A 75 -15.37 -0.37 -3.27
N VAL A 76 -15.75 -0.28 -4.56
CA VAL A 76 -16.40 0.90 -5.13
C VAL A 76 -17.92 0.73 -5.35
N ASN A 77 -18.48 -0.42 -4.95
CA ASN A 77 -19.90 -0.75 -5.06
C ASN A 77 -20.46 -0.70 -6.49
N THR A 78 -19.68 -1.12 -7.49
CA THR A 78 -20.10 -1.17 -8.90
C THR A 78 -20.82 -2.47 -9.29
N GLY A 79 -20.94 -3.43 -8.37
CA GLY A 79 -21.69 -4.68 -8.57
C GLY A 79 -20.82 -5.89 -8.96
N ASP A 80 -21.45 -6.97 -9.40
CA ASP A 80 -20.73 -8.13 -9.92
C ASP A 80 -20.17 -7.81 -11.30
N ILE A 81 -18.92 -8.20 -11.58
CA ILE A 81 -18.29 -7.90 -12.86
C ILE A 81 -19.04 -8.52 -14.04
N ASP A 82 -19.79 -9.60 -13.83
CA ASP A 82 -20.57 -10.31 -14.86
C ASP A 82 -22.02 -9.81 -15.00
N ASP A 83 -22.43 -8.81 -14.20
CA ASP A 83 -23.71 -8.14 -14.37
C ASP A 83 -23.71 -7.27 -15.64
N PRO A 84 -24.77 -7.33 -16.50
CA PRO A 84 -24.90 -6.44 -17.66
C PRO A 84 -24.77 -4.94 -17.34
N SER A 85 -25.13 -4.52 -16.13
CA SER A 85 -25.07 -3.13 -15.69
C SER A 85 -23.71 -2.69 -15.13
N PHE A 86 -22.76 -3.62 -14.94
CA PHE A 86 -21.45 -3.32 -14.37
C PHE A 86 -20.68 -2.27 -15.17
N GLY A 87 -20.71 -2.36 -16.50
CA GLY A 87 -20.02 -1.40 -17.38
C GLY A 87 -20.52 0.03 -17.18
N ASP A 88 -21.84 0.20 -17.04
CA ASP A 88 -22.46 1.51 -16.82
C ASP A 88 -22.11 2.07 -15.44
N TYR A 89 -22.14 1.24 -14.40
CA TYR A 89 -21.73 1.66 -13.05
C TYR A 89 -20.25 2.00 -12.96
N LEU A 90 -19.39 1.21 -13.61
CA LEU A 90 -17.96 1.47 -13.68
C LEU A 90 -17.67 2.78 -14.43
N ALA A 91 -18.36 3.03 -15.54
CA ALA A 91 -18.26 4.30 -16.27
C ALA A 91 -18.77 5.48 -15.43
N GLY A 92 -19.86 5.30 -14.68
CA GLY A 92 -20.35 6.28 -13.71
C GLY A 92 -19.29 6.61 -12.64
N PHE A 93 -18.62 5.59 -12.09
CA PHE A 93 -17.53 5.78 -11.14
C PHE A 93 -16.36 6.57 -11.74
N CYS A 94 -15.99 6.27 -12.99
CA CYS A 94 -14.88 6.92 -13.69
C CYS A 94 -15.21 8.30 -14.25
N THR A 95 -16.49 8.69 -14.30
CA THR A 95 -16.93 10.04 -14.72
C THR A 95 -17.30 10.94 -13.55
N ASP A 96 -17.37 10.39 -12.34
CA ASP A 96 -17.59 11.17 -11.14
C ASP A 96 -16.48 12.21 -10.96
N LYS A 97 -16.89 13.45 -10.69
CA LYS A 97 -15.98 14.59 -10.61
C LYS A 97 -14.98 14.42 -9.46
N GLN A 98 -15.44 13.96 -8.30
CA GLN A 98 -14.58 13.81 -7.13
C GLN A 98 -13.55 12.72 -7.40
N ASN A 99 -13.95 11.58 -7.96
CA ASN A 99 -13.03 10.49 -8.29
C ASN A 99 -11.96 10.91 -9.31
N ASN A 100 -12.33 11.68 -10.34
CA ASN A 100 -11.36 12.23 -11.30
C ASN A 100 -10.37 13.22 -10.67
N ASP A 101 -10.85 14.12 -9.81
CA ASP A 101 -9.97 15.06 -9.12
C ASP A 101 -8.98 14.32 -8.20
N VAL A 102 -9.46 13.28 -7.50
CA VAL A 102 -8.65 12.44 -6.63
C VAL A 102 -7.64 11.60 -7.41
N TYR A 103 -8.05 11.04 -8.56
CA TYR A 103 -7.13 10.37 -9.48
C TYR A 103 -6.00 11.30 -9.92
N ARG A 104 -6.31 12.54 -10.33
CA ARG A 104 -5.28 13.54 -10.68
C ARG A 104 -4.31 13.80 -9.51
N LEU A 105 -4.83 14.01 -8.30
CA LEU A 105 -3.98 14.20 -7.12
C LEU A 105 -3.08 12.99 -6.84
N ALA A 106 -3.60 11.78 -7.00
CA ALA A 106 -2.83 10.56 -6.84
C ALA A 106 -1.74 10.42 -7.92
N THR A 107 -2.06 10.70 -9.19
CA THR A 107 -1.07 10.69 -10.29
C THR A 107 0.04 11.71 -10.06
N ASP A 108 -0.30 12.92 -9.60
CA ASP A 108 0.69 13.97 -9.28
C ASP A 108 1.58 13.58 -8.09
N LYS A 109 1.01 12.92 -7.07
CA LYS A 109 1.73 12.45 -5.88
C LYS A 109 2.59 11.23 -6.16
N TYR A 110 2.13 10.34 -7.03
CA TYR A 110 2.71 9.05 -7.36
C TYR A 110 2.96 8.93 -8.88
N PRO A 111 3.90 9.72 -9.44
CA PRO A 111 4.29 9.58 -10.84
C PRO A 111 4.89 8.20 -11.13
N ASP A 112 5.58 7.62 -10.14
CA ASP A 112 6.06 6.24 -10.11
C ASP A 112 5.88 5.64 -8.72
N LEU A 113 5.99 4.32 -8.62
CA LEU A 113 5.84 3.55 -7.38
C LEU A 113 7.09 2.73 -7.05
N SER A 114 8.23 3.03 -7.69
CA SER A 114 9.46 2.23 -7.55
C SER A 114 9.98 2.16 -6.11
N GLY A 115 9.78 3.25 -5.34
CA GLY A 115 10.08 3.28 -3.91
C GLY A 115 9.18 2.33 -3.11
N VAL A 116 7.87 2.34 -3.41
CA VAL A 116 6.88 1.46 -2.75
C VAL A 116 7.14 -0.01 -3.10
N GLU A 117 7.44 -0.32 -4.37
CA GLU A 117 7.79 -1.66 -4.84
C GLU A 117 9.00 -2.21 -4.08
N LYS A 118 10.07 -1.41 -3.98
CA LYS A 118 11.29 -1.81 -3.28
C LYS A 118 11.05 -2.07 -1.79
N ASP A 119 10.27 -1.21 -1.14
CA ASP A 119 9.98 -1.34 0.28
C ASP A 119 9.04 -2.52 0.56
N LEU A 120 8.06 -2.78 -0.32
CA LEU A 120 7.23 -3.99 -0.28
C LEU A 120 8.06 -5.25 -0.53
N GLU A 121 8.95 -5.27 -1.53
CA GLU A 121 9.85 -6.40 -1.79
C GLU A 121 10.67 -6.72 -0.53
N MET A 122 11.22 -5.69 0.13
CA MET A 122 11.95 -5.87 1.38
C MET A 122 11.05 -6.42 2.50
N ALA A 123 9.82 -5.93 2.62
CA ALA A 123 8.87 -6.39 3.63
C ALA A 123 8.45 -7.85 3.39
N PHE A 124 8.13 -8.22 2.15
CA PHE A 124 7.76 -9.59 1.79
C PHE A 124 8.94 -10.55 1.87
N ARG A 125 10.18 -10.12 1.61
CA ARG A 125 11.38 -10.91 1.92
C ARG A 125 11.46 -11.29 3.40
N HIS A 126 11.17 -10.35 4.30
CA HIS A 126 11.13 -10.64 5.73
C HIS A 126 9.95 -11.56 6.07
N TYR A 127 8.78 -11.31 5.49
CA TYR A 127 7.60 -12.16 5.70
C TYR A 127 7.87 -13.62 5.29
N LEU A 128 8.41 -13.86 4.09
CA LEU A 128 8.73 -15.19 3.58
C LEU A 128 9.86 -15.87 4.36
N TYR A 129 10.79 -15.11 4.96
CA TYR A 129 11.81 -15.69 5.83
C TYR A 129 11.17 -16.43 7.02
N TYR A 130 10.11 -15.85 7.61
CA TYR A 130 9.38 -16.47 8.72
C TYR A 130 8.28 -17.43 8.26
N PHE A 131 7.73 -17.23 7.06
CA PHE A 131 6.62 -18.01 6.51
C PHE A 131 6.91 -18.48 5.07
N PRO A 132 7.86 -19.42 4.87
CA PRO A 132 8.33 -19.81 3.54
C PRO A 132 7.28 -20.53 2.67
N GLU A 133 6.19 -21.03 3.26
CA GLU A 133 5.09 -21.66 2.53
C GLU A 133 4.04 -20.66 2.04
N LYS A 134 4.16 -19.37 2.40
CA LYS A 134 3.23 -18.33 1.96
C LYS A 134 3.60 -17.82 0.57
N GLN A 135 2.58 -17.34 -0.14
CA GLN A 135 2.73 -16.75 -1.46
C GLN A 135 2.92 -15.23 -1.35
N VAL A 136 3.67 -14.67 -2.29
CA VAL A 136 3.73 -13.22 -2.49
C VAL A 136 2.46 -12.80 -3.22
N PRO A 137 1.74 -11.77 -2.76
CA PRO A 137 0.52 -11.35 -3.42
C PRO A 137 0.79 -10.64 -4.74
N GLU A 138 -0.15 -10.77 -5.66
CA GLU A 138 -0.30 -9.83 -6.76
C GLU A 138 -0.71 -8.47 -6.19
N VAL A 139 0.07 -7.44 -6.51
CA VAL A 139 -0.11 -6.09 -5.96
C VAL A 139 -0.67 -5.17 -7.04
N PHE A 140 -1.70 -4.40 -6.68
CA PHE A 140 -2.25 -3.38 -7.56
C PHE A 140 -2.58 -2.10 -6.81
N THR A 141 -2.58 -0.97 -7.51
CA THR A 141 -3.08 0.31 -6.99
C THR A 141 -4.44 0.65 -7.58
N CYS A 142 -5.24 1.42 -6.85
CA CYS A 142 -6.56 1.86 -7.30
C CYS A 142 -6.97 3.20 -6.65
N ILE A 143 -8.09 3.76 -7.12
CA ILE A 143 -8.80 4.88 -6.48
C ILE A 143 -10.16 4.37 -6.04
N THR A 144 -10.47 4.44 -4.75
CA THR A 144 -11.71 3.87 -4.19
C THR A 144 -12.74 4.90 -3.74
N GLY A 145 -12.48 6.20 -3.93
CA GLY A 145 -13.33 7.26 -3.40
C GLY A 145 -13.25 7.36 -1.86
N PHE A 146 -12.09 7.03 -1.30
CA PHE A 146 -11.72 6.97 0.12
C PHE A 146 -12.39 5.85 0.93
N ASN A 147 -12.96 4.84 0.27
CA ASN A 147 -13.74 3.76 0.89
C ASN A 147 -12.88 2.77 1.69
N ALA A 148 -11.66 2.47 1.24
CA ALA A 148 -10.76 1.52 1.91
C ALA A 148 -9.30 1.86 1.64
N SER A 149 -8.39 1.61 2.59
CA SER A 149 -6.94 1.86 2.41
C SER A 149 -6.21 0.72 1.74
N ILE A 150 -6.51 -0.50 2.17
CA ILE A 150 -5.92 -1.74 1.67
C ILE A 150 -7.08 -2.68 1.33
N LEU A 151 -6.98 -3.37 0.19
CA LEU A 151 -7.93 -4.37 -0.26
C LEU A 151 -7.25 -5.75 -0.22
N THR A 152 -7.87 -6.70 0.47
CA THR A 152 -7.41 -8.10 0.50
C THR A 152 -8.59 -9.02 0.24
N MET A 153 -8.31 -10.22 -0.28
CA MET A 153 -9.33 -11.24 -0.50
C MET A 153 -8.97 -12.52 0.24
N SER A 154 -9.87 -13.01 1.09
CA SER A 154 -9.63 -14.23 1.87
C SER A 154 -9.39 -15.42 0.94
N GLY A 155 -8.24 -16.07 1.08
CA GLY A 155 -7.88 -17.25 0.32
C GLY A 155 -7.14 -16.98 -0.99
N GLU A 156 -7.07 -15.73 -1.44
CA GLU A 156 -6.32 -15.34 -2.62
C GLU A 156 -5.13 -14.44 -2.25
N PRO A 157 -3.98 -14.58 -2.93
CA PRO A 157 -2.81 -13.75 -2.70
C PRO A 157 -2.98 -12.41 -3.45
N LEU A 158 -3.95 -11.58 -3.06
CA LEU A 158 -4.21 -10.26 -3.66
C LEU A 158 -4.02 -9.13 -2.64
N LEU A 159 -3.35 -8.07 -3.06
CA LEU A 159 -3.10 -6.87 -2.26
C LEU A 159 -3.38 -5.60 -3.09
N GLY A 160 -4.50 -4.95 -2.82
CA GLY A 160 -4.85 -3.66 -3.42
C GLY A 160 -4.47 -2.49 -2.51
N ILE A 161 -3.90 -1.44 -3.10
CA ILE A 161 -3.49 -0.21 -2.42
C ILE A 161 -4.31 0.95 -2.97
N SER A 162 -5.14 1.56 -2.13
CA SER A 162 -5.97 2.70 -2.53
C SER A 162 -5.18 3.99 -2.36
N LEU A 163 -4.62 4.54 -3.44
CA LEU A 163 -3.71 5.70 -3.39
C LEU A 163 -4.38 6.96 -2.85
N ASP A 164 -5.69 7.06 -3.03
CA ASP A 164 -6.55 8.11 -2.46
C ASP A 164 -6.53 8.15 -0.93
N LYS A 165 -6.14 7.06 -0.26
CA LYS A 165 -5.98 7.01 1.20
C LYS A 165 -4.61 7.47 1.70
N TYR A 166 -3.70 7.87 0.82
CA TYR A 166 -2.33 8.23 1.19
C TYR A 166 -1.85 9.57 0.59
N LEU A 167 -2.79 10.46 0.19
CA LEU A 167 -2.48 11.74 -0.46
C LEU A 167 -1.71 12.73 0.43
N GLY A 168 -1.71 12.54 1.74
CA GLY A 168 -1.09 13.43 2.72
C GLY A 168 -2.06 13.80 3.82
N ALA A 169 -1.55 14.00 5.04
CA ALA A 169 -2.37 14.33 6.21
C ALA A 169 -3.14 15.66 6.10
N ASP A 170 -2.73 16.50 5.14
CA ASP A 170 -3.29 17.81 4.81
C ASP A 170 -4.25 17.79 3.61
N CYS A 171 -4.63 16.61 3.10
CA CYS A 171 -5.56 16.48 1.98
C CYS A 171 -6.90 17.18 2.27
N GLU A 172 -7.31 18.07 1.36
CA GLU A 172 -8.49 18.94 1.50
C GLU A 172 -9.82 18.17 1.56
N TYR A 173 -9.87 16.94 1.01
CA TYR A 173 -11.06 16.10 1.02
C TYR A 173 -11.36 15.53 2.41
N TYR A 174 -10.34 15.36 3.26
CA TYR A 174 -10.48 14.62 4.52
C TYR A 174 -11.48 15.24 5.50
N PRO A 175 -11.49 16.56 5.78
CA PRO A 175 -12.48 17.16 6.67
C PRO A 175 -13.93 16.97 6.19
N GLY A 176 -14.17 17.09 4.88
CA GLY A 176 -15.50 16.93 4.28
C GLY A 176 -16.04 15.50 4.37
N LEU A 177 -15.14 14.51 4.44
CA LEU A 177 -15.45 13.09 4.56
C LEU A 177 -15.50 12.60 6.02
N GLY A 178 -15.39 13.50 7.00
CA GLY A 178 -15.36 13.15 8.42
C GLY A 178 -14.07 12.46 8.87
N ILE A 179 -13.00 12.58 8.08
CA ILE A 179 -11.67 12.07 8.42
C ILE A 179 -10.97 13.09 9.32
N TYR A 180 -10.97 12.82 10.62
CA TYR A 180 -10.29 13.66 11.63
C TYR A 180 -8.76 13.59 11.53
N ASN A 181 -8.08 14.62 12.04
CA ASN A 181 -6.62 14.78 12.00
C ASN A 181 -5.83 13.57 12.50
N TYR A 182 -6.31 12.87 13.54
CA TYR A 182 -5.61 11.68 14.06
C TYR A 182 -5.66 10.49 13.09
N MET A 183 -6.69 10.39 12.25
CA MET A 183 -6.76 9.41 11.17
C MET A 183 -5.90 9.84 10.00
N ALA A 184 -6.05 11.11 9.58
CA ALA A 184 -5.28 11.70 8.49
C ALA A 184 -3.76 11.66 8.73
N ALA A 185 -3.32 11.70 9.99
CA ALA A 185 -1.90 11.58 10.36
C ALA A 185 -1.23 10.27 9.86
N ARG A 186 -2.02 9.23 9.56
CA ARG A 186 -1.54 7.97 8.97
C ARG A 186 -1.84 7.86 7.47
N MET A 187 -2.54 8.82 6.88
CA MET A 187 -2.92 8.83 5.46
C MET A 187 -1.83 9.51 4.63
N ILE A 188 -0.61 9.02 4.76
CA ILE A 188 0.62 9.55 4.14
C ILE A 188 1.39 8.42 3.44
N PRO A 189 2.23 8.71 2.43
CA PRO A 189 2.94 7.68 1.65
C PRO A 189 3.74 6.69 2.50
N GLU A 190 4.33 7.15 3.61
CA GLU A 190 5.15 6.35 4.51
C GLU A 190 4.38 5.22 5.22
N TYR A 191 3.03 5.30 5.23
CA TYR A 191 2.16 4.28 5.83
C TYR A 191 1.68 3.22 4.84
N ILE A 192 1.93 3.37 3.53
CA ILE A 192 1.50 2.38 2.52
C ILE A 192 2.03 0.99 2.88
N VAL A 193 3.34 0.84 3.02
CA VAL A 193 3.98 -0.48 3.29
C VAL A 193 3.60 -1.03 4.68
N PRO A 194 3.66 -0.25 5.78
CA PRO A 194 3.18 -0.71 7.08
C PRO A 194 1.73 -1.20 7.06
N ASP A 195 0.82 -0.49 6.40
CA ASP A 195 -0.59 -0.87 6.34
C ASP A 195 -0.79 -2.14 5.47
N CYS A 196 -0.01 -2.32 4.40
CA CYS A 196 0.01 -3.55 3.60
C CYS A 196 0.41 -4.79 4.41
N MET A 197 1.36 -4.65 5.34
CA MET A 197 1.87 -5.78 6.14
C MET A 197 1.02 -6.07 7.38
N TYR A 198 0.16 -5.14 7.79
CA TYR A 198 -0.75 -5.30 8.93
C TYR A 198 -2.11 -5.91 8.54
N GLY A 199 -2.57 -5.62 7.32
CA GLY A 199 -3.90 -5.98 6.80
C GLY A 199 -4.13 -7.45 6.48
#